data_AF-A0AA96QT00-F1
#
_entry.id   AF-A0AA96QT00-F1
#
_cell.length_a   1.000
_cell.length_b   1.000
_cell.length_c   1.000
_cell.angle_alpha   90.00
_cell.angle_beta   90.00
_cell.angle_gamma   90.00
#
_symmetry.space_group_name_H-M   'P 1'
#
loop_
_entity.id
_entity.type
_entity.pdbx_description
1 polymer ?
#
loop_
_entity_poly.entity_id
_entity_poly.type
_entity_poly.pdbx_seq_one_letter_code
_entity_poly.pdbx_strand_id
1 'polypeptide(L)'
;MTARRWIALAAAGVIGVLIAVLVNVISPTAASAHGAMMKPGSRTFLCWRDGLTPQGNIAPKNPGCAAAVSSGGDNSLYNWFGVLRSDGAGRTRGFIPDGKLCSGGNPTYAGFDIARNDYPVTHLTSGSNFAWAYNAWAAHPGTFHLYITKDSWSPTRALAWDDLESTPFASVKDPARVGQVGTVDGQYNWNATLPAGKSGRHLVYSVWTRSDSAETFYNCSDVDFDGGNGEVTGVGGGSGGDPTTPTTTPQTPPGDGHCMAIYKITSVWQGGFQGEVEIMNHSASAYNGWTARWNFANGQTVTNVWNGVNSSSGPDVVVKSVDWNGAIPPEGSVTFGFTASLPAANSLPMVTCTSP
;
A
#
# COMPACT_ATOMS: atom_id res chain seq x y z
N MET A 1 19.93 49.33 -81.31
CA MET A 1 18.70 48.61 -80.93
C MET A 1 19.12 47.27 -80.33
N THR A 2 18.64 46.98 -79.11
CA THR A 2 18.56 45.66 -78.42
C THR A 2 19.85 44.80 -78.35
N ALA A 3 20.69 44.93 -77.33
CA ALA A 3 20.64 44.19 -76.04
C ALA A 3 20.69 42.66 -76.22
N ARG A 4 21.90 42.06 -76.22
CA ARG A 4 22.61 41.44 -75.07
C ARG A 4 22.40 39.91 -74.92
N ARG A 5 23.48 39.19 -75.30
CA ARG A 5 24.23 38.18 -74.51
C ARG A 5 23.57 36.81 -74.32
N TRP A 6 24.00 35.80 -75.10
CA TRP A 6 25.15 34.88 -74.85
C TRP A 6 24.99 34.11 -73.53
N ILE A 7 24.99 32.76 -73.59
CA ILE A 7 25.88 31.88 -72.80
C ILE A 7 25.78 30.44 -73.33
N ALA A 8 26.95 29.87 -73.56
CA ALA A 8 27.21 28.56 -74.10
C ALA A 8 27.31 27.49 -73.00
N LEU A 9 26.91 26.28 -73.41
CA LEU A 9 27.46 24.95 -73.11
C LEU A 9 27.88 24.60 -71.67
N ALA A 10 27.17 23.56 -71.21
CA ALA A 10 27.42 22.73 -70.05
C ALA A 10 28.80 22.06 -70.05
N ALA A 11 29.43 22.04 -68.87
CA ALA A 11 30.02 20.86 -68.21
C ALA A 11 31.16 21.30 -67.27
N ALA A 12 30.86 21.47 -65.97
CA ALA A 12 31.74 21.14 -64.85
C ALA A 12 31.08 21.62 -63.53
N GLY A 13 30.98 20.70 -62.57
CA GLY A 13 30.69 21.02 -61.17
C GLY A 13 29.33 20.52 -60.70
N VAL A 14 29.33 19.38 -60.02
CA VAL A 14 28.88 19.23 -58.62
C VAL A 14 28.98 17.75 -58.27
N ILE A 15 30.07 17.37 -57.61
CA ILE A 15 30.05 16.28 -56.63
C ILE A 15 29.36 16.88 -55.42
N GLY A 16 28.05 16.67 -55.31
CA GLY A 16 27.21 17.10 -54.21
C GLY A 16 26.44 15.88 -53.73
N VAL A 17 26.97 15.24 -52.70
CA VAL A 17 26.41 14.06 -52.04
C VAL A 17 24.98 14.37 -51.59
N LEU A 18 23.98 13.85 -52.30
CA LEU A 18 22.61 13.75 -51.82
C LEU A 18 22.50 12.49 -50.94
N ILE A 19 23.05 12.57 -49.74
CA ILE A 19 22.59 11.77 -48.61
C ILE A 19 21.91 12.78 -47.69
N ALA A 20 20.62 13.01 -47.92
CA ALA A 20 19.77 13.59 -46.90
C ALA A 20 19.63 12.54 -45.79
N VAL A 21 20.60 12.53 -44.86
CA VAL A 21 20.44 11.83 -43.59
C VAL A 21 19.30 12.53 -42.88
N LEU A 22 18.13 11.90 -42.90
CA LEU A 22 17.03 12.22 -42.02
C LEU A 22 17.48 11.84 -40.61
N VAL A 23 18.27 12.71 -39.97
CA VAL A 23 18.55 12.61 -38.54
C VAL A 23 17.23 12.92 -37.86
N ASN A 24 16.44 11.88 -37.59
CA ASN A 24 15.42 11.95 -36.57
C ASN A 24 16.18 12.24 -35.27
N VAL A 25 16.23 13.52 -34.89
CA VAL A 25 16.57 13.89 -33.52
C VAL A 25 15.41 13.36 -32.69
N ILE A 26 15.53 12.10 -32.26
CA ILE A 26 14.71 11.57 -31.19
C ILE A 26 15.16 12.34 -29.97
N SER A 27 14.57 13.52 -29.73
CA SER A 27 14.66 14.14 -28.42
C SER A 27 14.21 13.07 -27.44
N PRO A 28 15.03 12.66 -26.46
CA PRO A 28 14.55 11.76 -25.43
C PRO A 28 13.36 12.47 -24.80
N THR A 29 12.16 11.93 -25.01
CA THR A 29 11.01 12.36 -24.22
C THR A 29 11.43 12.17 -22.78
N ALA A 30 11.24 13.19 -21.94
CA ALA A 30 11.50 13.05 -20.52
C ALA A 30 10.71 11.82 -20.05
N ALA A 31 11.41 10.73 -19.77
CA ALA A 31 10.81 9.53 -19.23
C ALA A 31 10.41 9.87 -17.80
N SER A 32 9.13 10.23 -17.64
CA SER A 32 8.55 10.60 -16.36
C SER A 32 8.47 9.34 -15.51
N ALA A 33 9.21 9.32 -14.40
CA ALA A 33 9.02 8.28 -13.42
C ALA A 33 7.69 8.51 -12.69
N HIS A 34 7.11 7.46 -12.14
CA HIS A 34 5.83 7.51 -11.47
C HIS A 34 5.75 6.36 -10.47
N GLY A 35 5.32 6.68 -9.27
CA GLY A 35 5.05 5.72 -8.21
C GLY A 35 4.70 6.41 -6.90
N ALA A 36 4.06 5.69 -6.00
CA ALA A 36 3.83 6.15 -4.64
C ALA A 36 3.87 4.98 -3.65
N MET A 37 4.06 5.30 -2.37
CA MET A 37 3.98 4.31 -1.29
C MET A 37 2.64 3.57 -1.30
N MET A 38 2.72 2.24 -1.27
CA MET A 38 1.59 1.32 -1.19
C MET A 38 1.47 0.67 0.19
N LYS A 39 2.61 0.42 0.87
CA LYS A 39 2.67 -0.14 2.23
C LYS A 39 3.78 0.54 3.05
N PRO A 40 3.43 1.32 4.10
CA PRO A 40 2.11 1.86 4.39
C PRO A 40 1.66 2.78 3.25
N GLY A 41 0.37 2.75 2.90
CA GLY A 41 -0.15 3.47 1.73
C GLY A 41 -0.05 4.98 1.89
N SER A 42 0.37 5.67 0.82
CA SER A 42 0.39 7.14 0.80
C SER A 42 -1.02 7.73 0.77
N ARG A 43 -1.16 9.00 1.19
CA ARG A 43 -2.42 9.76 1.10
C ARG A 43 -3.02 9.69 -0.30
N THR A 44 -2.24 9.98 -1.35
CA THR A 44 -2.73 9.96 -2.73
C THR A 44 -3.20 8.56 -3.14
N PHE A 45 -2.43 7.51 -2.83
CA PHE A 45 -2.79 6.13 -3.14
C PHE A 45 -4.05 5.66 -2.39
N LEU A 46 -4.13 5.89 -1.08
CA LEU A 46 -5.28 5.47 -0.29
C LEU A 46 -6.54 6.26 -0.63
N CYS A 47 -6.42 7.56 -0.92
CA CYS A 47 -7.55 8.35 -1.39
C CYS A 47 -8.01 7.96 -2.81
N TRP A 48 -7.09 7.56 -3.69
CA TRP A 48 -7.44 6.97 -4.98
C TRP A 48 -8.20 5.65 -4.78
N ARG A 49 -7.70 4.75 -3.91
CA ARG A 49 -8.38 3.48 -3.59
C ARG A 49 -9.76 3.69 -2.96
N ASP A 50 -9.89 4.68 -2.09
CA ASP A 50 -11.16 5.03 -1.44
C ASP A 50 -12.21 5.54 -2.45
N GLY A 51 -11.77 6.34 -3.41
CA GLY A 51 -12.66 6.98 -4.37
C GLY A 51 -12.92 6.22 -5.66
N LEU A 52 -12.09 5.24 -6.04
CA LEU A 52 -12.20 4.56 -7.33
C LEU A 52 -13.54 3.80 -7.45
N THR A 53 -14.36 4.21 -8.41
CA THR A 53 -15.62 3.52 -8.74
C THR A 53 -15.39 2.46 -9.82
N PRO A 54 -16.34 1.52 -9.99
CA PRO A 54 -16.33 0.58 -11.12
C PRO A 54 -16.36 1.26 -12.49
N GLN A 55 -16.85 2.50 -12.59
CA GLN A 55 -16.91 3.28 -13.82
C GLN A 55 -15.61 4.05 -14.10
N GLY A 56 -14.63 3.97 -13.19
CA GLY A 56 -13.31 4.60 -13.34
C GLY A 56 -13.26 6.06 -12.89
N ASN A 57 -14.37 6.67 -12.49
CA ASN A 57 -14.35 7.97 -11.83
C ASN A 57 -13.86 7.85 -10.39
N ILE A 58 -13.31 8.94 -9.83
CA ILE A 58 -12.77 8.95 -8.47
C ILE A 58 -13.62 9.88 -7.60
N ALA A 59 -14.35 9.31 -6.65
CA ALA A 59 -15.21 10.03 -5.72
C ALA A 59 -14.95 9.55 -4.28
N PRO A 60 -13.94 10.12 -3.58
CA PRO A 60 -13.57 9.68 -2.25
C PRO A 60 -14.72 9.84 -1.23
N LYS A 61 -14.84 8.85 -0.36
CA LYS A 61 -15.83 8.79 0.73
C LYS A 61 -15.20 9.17 2.07
N ASN A 62 -13.91 8.94 2.23
CA ASN A 62 -13.14 9.35 3.40
C ASN A 62 -13.17 10.89 3.54
N PRO A 63 -13.48 11.46 4.72
CA PRO A 63 -13.57 12.91 4.91
C PRO A 63 -12.26 13.65 4.62
N GLY A 64 -11.10 13.09 4.99
CA GLY A 64 -9.79 13.66 4.68
C GLY A 64 -9.50 13.69 3.18
N CYS A 65 -9.82 12.60 2.48
CA CYS A 65 -9.69 12.50 1.03
C CYS A 65 -10.65 13.43 0.30
N ALA A 66 -11.91 13.50 0.73
CA ALA A 66 -12.90 14.41 0.18
C ALA A 66 -12.48 15.88 0.37
N ALA A 67 -11.92 16.24 1.53
CA ALA A 67 -11.36 17.56 1.76
C ALA A 67 -10.16 17.88 0.85
N ALA A 68 -9.26 16.90 0.64
CA ALA A 68 -8.13 17.06 -0.27
C ALA A 68 -8.60 17.32 -1.71
N VAL A 69 -9.57 16.55 -2.20
CA VAL A 69 -10.17 16.73 -3.54
C VAL A 69 -10.94 18.04 -3.63
N SER A 70 -11.70 18.42 -2.61
CA SER A 70 -12.42 19.69 -2.59
C SER A 70 -11.48 20.90 -2.70
N SER A 71 -10.24 20.78 -2.21
CA SER A 71 -9.24 21.84 -2.27
C SER A 71 -8.38 21.81 -3.53
N GLY A 72 -8.05 20.62 -4.05
CA GLY A 72 -7.05 20.44 -5.12
C GLY A 72 -7.59 19.91 -6.44
N GLY A 73 -8.86 19.52 -6.50
CA GLY A 73 -9.45 18.77 -7.61
C GLY A 73 -9.10 17.27 -7.56
N ASP A 74 -9.90 16.48 -8.28
CA ASP A 74 -9.78 15.03 -8.36
C ASP A 74 -8.69 14.56 -9.35
N ASN A 75 -8.24 15.44 -10.25
CA ASN A 75 -7.17 15.14 -11.23
C ASN A 75 -5.90 14.58 -10.56
N SER A 76 -5.58 15.08 -9.36
CA SER A 76 -4.45 14.59 -8.55
C SER A 76 -4.55 13.10 -8.20
N LEU A 77 -5.77 12.54 -8.10
CA LEU A 77 -6.00 11.13 -7.82
C LEU A 77 -5.92 10.25 -9.06
N TYR A 78 -6.19 10.77 -10.26
CA TYR A 78 -5.91 10.02 -11.51
C TYR A 78 -4.40 9.87 -11.75
N ASN A 79 -3.61 10.77 -11.17
CA ASN A 79 -2.14 10.71 -11.15
C ASN A 79 -1.60 10.53 -9.72
N TRP A 80 -2.21 9.62 -8.94
CA TRP A 80 -1.84 9.41 -7.52
C TRP A 80 -0.36 9.05 -7.31
N PHE A 81 0.28 8.52 -8.35
CA PHE A 81 1.69 8.13 -8.43
C PHE A 81 2.62 9.26 -8.90
N GLY A 82 2.13 10.49 -9.05
CA GLY A 82 2.86 11.61 -9.66
C GLY A 82 3.33 12.72 -8.71
N VAL A 83 3.41 12.47 -7.39
CA VAL A 83 3.87 13.48 -6.42
C VAL A 83 5.38 13.69 -6.54
N LEU A 84 5.78 14.45 -7.55
CA LEU A 84 7.16 14.60 -7.97
C LEU A 84 7.60 16.06 -8.10
N ARG A 85 8.92 16.24 -8.07
CA ARG A 85 9.63 17.44 -8.51
C ARG A 85 10.70 17.01 -9.50
N SER A 86 10.57 17.43 -10.75
CA SER A 86 11.58 17.17 -11.80
C SER A 86 12.93 17.83 -11.48
N ASP A 87 12.91 18.88 -10.68
CA ASP A 87 14.08 19.58 -10.16
C ASP A 87 14.50 19.11 -8.75
N GLY A 88 13.97 18.00 -8.23
CA GLY A 88 14.19 17.61 -6.83
C GLY A 88 15.66 17.42 -6.44
N ALA A 89 16.40 16.61 -7.21
CA ALA A 89 17.79 16.20 -6.97
C ALA A 89 18.04 15.68 -5.54
N GLY A 90 17.05 14.97 -4.97
CA GLY A 90 17.06 14.47 -3.60
C GLY A 90 16.91 15.55 -2.51
N ARG A 91 16.66 16.81 -2.89
CA ARG A 91 16.55 17.92 -1.94
C ARG A 91 15.24 17.84 -1.17
N THR A 92 15.33 18.13 0.13
CA THR A 92 14.22 18.02 1.07
C THR A 92 14.05 19.36 1.80
N ARG A 93 14.65 19.48 2.98
CA ARG A 93 14.66 20.68 3.82
C ARG A 93 15.31 21.85 3.09
N GLY A 94 14.68 23.03 3.18
CA GLY A 94 15.13 24.24 2.48
C GLY A 94 14.78 24.28 0.99
N PHE A 95 14.19 23.21 0.44
CA PHE A 95 13.69 23.15 -0.93
C PHE A 95 12.17 23.04 -0.98
N ILE A 96 11.60 22.07 -0.26
CA ILE A 96 10.14 22.00 -0.05
C ILE A 96 9.80 22.88 1.16
N PRO A 97 8.88 23.85 1.04
CA PRO A 97 8.47 24.67 2.17
C PRO A 97 7.76 23.85 3.26
N ASP A 98 7.79 24.32 4.50
CA ASP A 98 6.95 23.77 5.57
C ASP A 98 5.46 23.85 5.19
N GLY A 99 4.70 22.84 5.61
CA GLY A 99 3.30 22.68 5.23
C GLY A 99 3.08 22.32 3.76
N LYS A 100 4.14 21.94 3.02
CA LYS A 100 4.08 21.51 1.61
C LYS A 100 4.75 20.15 1.36
N LEU A 101 5.03 19.40 2.42
CA LEU A 101 5.79 18.16 2.33
C LEU A 101 4.99 17.09 1.59
N CYS A 102 3.70 16.94 1.87
CA CYS A 102 2.85 15.89 1.29
C CYS A 102 2.50 16.11 -0.17
N SER A 103 2.53 17.36 -0.64
CA SER A 103 2.49 17.71 -2.06
C SER A 103 3.86 17.70 -2.73
N GLY A 104 4.97 17.59 -1.99
CA GLY A 104 6.31 17.81 -2.52
C GLY A 104 6.49 19.23 -3.08
N GLY A 105 5.74 20.21 -2.56
CA GLY A 105 5.68 21.57 -3.10
C GLY A 105 5.09 21.67 -4.51
N ASN A 106 4.43 20.61 -5.00
CA ASN A 106 3.78 20.58 -6.30
C ASN A 106 2.31 21.05 -6.15
N PRO A 107 1.91 22.18 -6.78
CA PRO A 107 0.56 22.73 -6.61
C PRO A 107 -0.57 21.77 -6.98
N THR A 108 -0.35 20.82 -7.90
CA THR A 108 -1.32 19.79 -8.28
C THR A 108 -1.76 18.93 -7.10
N TYR A 109 -0.89 18.77 -6.09
CA TYR A 109 -1.14 17.92 -4.92
C TYR A 109 -1.36 18.72 -3.64
N ALA A 110 -1.53 20.04 -3.72
CA ALA A 110 -1.63 20.92 -2.54
C ALA A 110 -2.77 20.54 -1.57
N GLY A 111 -3.84 19.90 -2.07
CA GLY A 111 -4.93 19.40 -1.23
C GLY A 111 -4.50 18.32 -0.21
N PHE A 112 -3.39 17.62 -0.45
CA PHE A 112 -2.87 16.60 0.47
C PHE A 112 -2.01 17.15 1.60
N ASP A 113 -1.74 18.47 1.60
CA ASP A 113 -1.03 19.15 2.68
C ASP A 113 -1.94 19.57 3.84
N ILE A 114 -3.27 19.46 3.67
CA ILE A 114 -4.23 19.88 4.69
C ILE A 114 -4.02 19.02 5.94
N ALA A 115 -3.93 19.69 7.09
CA ALA A 115 -3.79 19.02 8.38
C ALA A 115 -5.13 18.47 8.84
N ARG A 116 -5.25 17.15 8.88
CA ARG A 116 -6.44 16.44 9.36
C ARG A 116 -6.06 15.13 10.01
N ASN A 117 -6.86 14.69 10.97
CA ASN A 117 -6.71 13.42 11.68
C ASN A 117 -7.60 12.30 11.12
N ASP A 118 -8.30 12.54 10.00
CA ASP A 118 -9.29 11.64 9.41
C ASP A 118 -8.93 11.13 8.01
N TYR A 119 -7.68 11.33 7.57
CA TYR A 119 -7.13 10.59 6.42
C TYR A 119 -7.10 9.08 6.71
N PRO A 120 -7.17 8.23 5.67
CA PRO A 120 -6.94 6.80 5.82
C PRO A 120 -5.60 6.53 6.48
N VAL A 121 -5.53 5.53 7.36
CA VAL A 121 -4.36 5.26 8.20
C VAL A 121 -3.94 3.80 8.11
N THR A 122 -2.64 3.55 8.14
CA THR A 122 -2.09 2.18 8.29
C THR A 122 -1.71 1.90 9.74
N HIS A 123 -2.23 0.83 10.32
CA HIS A 123 -1.98 0.41 11.71
C HIS A 123 -0.69 -0.42 11.78
N LEU A 124 0.20 -0.08 12.72
CA LEU A 124 1.56 -0.61 12.79
C LEU A 124 1.99 -0.93 14.23
N THR A 125 3.00 -1.79 14.35
CA THR A 125 3.65 -2.14 15.61
C THR A 125 5.02 -1.48 15.66
N SER A 126 5.25 -0.67 16.69
CA SER A 126 6.54 0.00 16.89
C SER A 126 7.66 -1.03 17.06
N GLY A 127 8.80 -0.82 16.39
CA GLY A 127 9.96 -1.72 16.44
C GLY A 127 9.82 -3.03 15.65
N SER A 128 8.67 -3.30 15.02
CA SER A 128 8.50 -4.53 14.22
C SER A 128 9.19 -4.43 12.86
N ASN A 129 9.51 -5.58 12.27
CA ASN A 129 9.89 -5.64 10.87
C ASN A 129 8.64 -5.52 10.00
N PHE A 130 8.70 -4.67 8.98
CA PHE A 130 7.56 -4.39 8.12
C PHE A 130 7.93 -4.63 6.64
N ALA A 131 6.97 -5.17 5.89
CA ALA A 131 7.10 -5.40 4.45
C ALA A 131 6.64 -4.14 3.69
N TRP A 132 7.61 -3.40 3.17
CA TRP A 132 7.40 -2.14 2.47
C TRP A 132 7.11 -2.38 1.00
N ALA A 133 6.25 -1.54 0.44
CA ALA A 133 5.93 -1.56 -0.98
C ALA A 133 5.78 -0.14 -1.53
N TYR A 134 6.38 0.09 -2.70
CA TYR A 134 6.30 1.34 -3.45
C TYR A 134 5.92 1.00 -4.90
N ASN A 135 4.84 1.61 -5.40
CA ASN A 135 4.36 1.32 -6.75
C ASN A 135 5.40 1.71 -7.81
N ALA A 136 5.58 0.84 -8.81
CA ALA A 136 6.50 1.00 -9.92
C ALA A 136 5.74 1.27 -11.22
N TRP A 137 4.85 2.28 -11.23
CA TRP A 137 4.10 2.68 -12.43
C TRP A 137 5.03 2.96 -13.60
N ALA A 138 6.09 3.73 -13.34
CA ALA A 138 7.26 3.80 -14.22
C ALA A 138 8.51 3.53 -13.38
N ALA A 139 9.14 2.39 -13.65
CA ALA A 139 10.28 1.90 -12.87
C ALA A 139 11.58 2.62 -13.26
N HIS A 140 12.31 3.12 -12.27
CA HIS A 140 13.63 3.75 -12.42
C HIS A 140 14.60 3.30 -11.31
N PRO A 141 15.92 3.42 -11.53
CA PRO A 141 16.90 3.21 -10.46
C PRO A 141 16.90 4.39 -9.49
N GLY A 142 17.22 4.14 -8.23
CA GLY A 142 17.27 5.18 -7.21
C GLY A 142 17.31 4.66 -5.78
N THR A 143 17.28 5.62 -4.86
CA THR A 143 17.28 5.33 -3.41
C THR A 143 15.98 5.84 -2.79
N PHE A 144 15.35 4.99 -1.98
CA PHE A 144 14.17 5.30 -1.20
C PHE A 144 14.60 5.59 0.23
N HIS A 145 14.28 6.78 0.73
CA HIS A 145 14.53 7.19 2.11
C HIS A 145 13.21 7.31 2.86
N LEU A 146 13.14 6.72 4.05
CA LEU A 146 11.95 6.75 4.90
C LEU A 146 12.25 7.54 6.17
N TYR A 147 11.50 8.63 6.36
CA TYR A 147 11.52 9.46 7.55
C TYR A 147 10.22 9.25 8.33
N ILE A 148 10.23 9.60 9.61
CA ILE A 148 9.04 9.54 10.45
C ILE A 148 8.93 10.84 11.26
N THR A 149 7.72 11.23 11.60
CA THR A 149 7.48 12.31 12.57
C THR A 149 8.00 11.97 13.98
N LYS A 150 8.44 13.00 14.70
CA LYS A 150 8.73 13.00 16.13
C LYS A 150 7.46 12.81 16.96
N ASP A 151 7.61 12.39 18.21
CA ASP A 151 6.49 12.09 19.12
C ASP A 151 5.70 13.36 19.53
N SER A 152 6.31 14.54 19.37
CA SER A 152 5.66 15.83 19.58
C SER A 152 4.78 16.31 18.42
N TRP A 153 4.73 15.57 17.31
CA TRP A 153 3.91 15.94 16.16
C TRP A 153 2.43 15.60 16.38
N SER A 154 1.54 16.35 15.74
CA SER A 154 0.09 16.10 15.76
C SER A 154 -0.49 16.26 14.35
N PRO A 155 -1.42 15.38 13.93
CA PRO A 155 -2.02 15.44 12.60
C PRO A 155 -2.94 16.65 12.36
N THR A 156 -3.28 17.41 13.40
CA THR A 156 -4.19 18.57 13.32
C THR A 156 -3.49 19.89 12.97
N ARG A 157 -2.16 19.87 12.77
CA ARG A 157 -1.41 21.02 12.26
C ARG A 157 -0.57 20.65 11.04
N ALA A 158 -0.22 21.65 10.24
CA ALA A 158 0.59 21.45 9.05
C ALA A 158 1.94 20.79 9.42
N LEU A 159 2.36 19.81 8.61
CA LEU A 159 3.64 19.13 8.78
C LEU A 159 4.78 20.07 8.36
N ALA A 160 5.73 20.30 9.25
CA ALA A 160 6.96 21.04 9.01
C ALA A 160 8.16 20.09 9.02
N TRP A 161 9.29 20.52 8.45
CA TRP A 161 10.51 19.71 8.47
C TRP A 161 11.03 19.41 9.88
N ASP A 162 10.82 20.34 10.82
CA ASP A 162 11.20 20.15 12.23
C ASP A 162 10.34 19.14 12.98
N ASP A 163 9.24 18.69 12.36
CA ASP A 163 8.43 17.61 12.89
C ASP A 163 8.96 16.23 12.53
N LEU A 164 9.82 16.12 11.52
CA LEU A 164 10.43 14.85 11.14
C LEU A 164 11.72 14.60 11.92
N GLU A 165 12.00 13.33 12.19
CA GLU A 165 13.34 12.91 12.59
C GLU A 165 14.36 13.36 11.54
N SER A 166 15.52 13.87 12.01
CA SER A 166 16.50 14.52 11.12
C SER A 166 17.19 13.56 10.14
N THR A 167 17.12 12.26 10.41
CA THR A 167 17.70 11.20 9.58
C THR A 167 16.61 10.20 9.19
N PRO A 168 16.68 9.62 7.99
CA PRO A 168 15.77 8.54 7.64
C PRO A 168 16.06 7.33 8.53
N PHE A 169 15.01 6.69 9.04
CA PHE A 169 15.16 5.47 9.86
C PHE A 169 15.46 4.25 8.99
N ALA A 170 15.14 4.30 7.70
CA ALA A 170 15.44 3.26 6.73
C ALA A 170 15.78 3.89 5.37
N SER A 171 16.69 3.24 4.64
CA SER A 171 16.99 3.59 3.25
C SER A 171 17.32 2.33 2.46
N VAL A 172 16.81 2.25 1.23
CA VAL A 172 17.07 1.12 0.34
C VAL A 172 17.38 1.64 -1.07
N LYS A 173 18.45 1.11 -1.66
CA LYS A 173 18.85 1.42 -3.03
C LYS A 173 18.46 0.27 -3.94
N ASP A 174 17.80 0.59 -5.04
CA ASP A 174 17.40 -0.35 -6.09
C ASP A 174 16.76 -1.65 -5.54
N PRO A 175 15.72 -1.56 -4.68
CA PRO A 175 15.04 -2.73 -4.13
C PRO A 175 14.50 -3.67 -5.21
N ALA A 176 14.29 -4.93 -4.84
CA ALA A 176 13.68 -5.91 -5.73
C ALA A 176 12.31 -5.42 -6.23
N ARG A 177 12.00 -5.73 -7.48
CA ARG A 177 10.72 -5.38 -8.10
C ARG A 177 9.94 -6.66 -8.40
N VAL A 178 8.65 -6.63 -8.10
CA VAL A 178 7.69 -7.70 -8.39
C VAL A 178 6.50 -7.11 -9.15
N GLY A 179 5.78 -7.97 -9.89
CA GLY A 179 4.66 -7.54 -10.71
C GLY A 179 5.07 -6.81 -11.99
N GLN A 180 4.06 -6.43 -12.77
CA GLN A 180 4.25 -5.78 -14.07
C GLN A 180 4.35 -4.26 -13.90
N VAL A 181 5.41 -3.63 -14.44
CA VAL A 181 5.56 -2.17 -14.49
C VAL A 181 4.40 -1.54 -15.28
N GLY A 182 3.92 -0.38 -14.84
CA GLY A 182 2.77 0.30 -15.46
C GLY A 182 1.42 -0.25 -15.00
N THR A 183 1.38 -1.09 -13.98
CA THR A 183 0.15 -1.53 -13.33
C THR A 183 0.15 -1.13 -11.86
N VAL A 184 -1.02 -1.24 -11.22
CA VAL A 184 -1.16 -0.99 -9.78
C VAL A 184 -0.34 -2.00 -8.96
N ASP A 185 -0.26 -3.24 -9.43
CA ASP A 185 0.42 -4.34 -8.72
C ASP A 185 1.94 -4.39 -8.95
N GLY A 186 2.45 -3.68 -9.96
CA GLY A 186 3.87 -3.50 -10.17
C GLY A 186 4.47 -2.68 -9.05
N GLN A 187 5.43 -3.24 -8.30
CA GLN A 187 5.96 -2.58 -7.12
C GLN A 187 7.40 -2.97 -6.81
N TYR A 188 8.13 -2.04 -6.21
CA TYR A 188 9.33 -2.31 -5.44
C TYR A 188 8.95 -2.86 -4.06
N ASN A 189 9.67 -3.86 -3.56
CA ASN A 189 9.47 -4.40 -2.23
C ASN A 189 10.79 -4.58 -1.46
N TRP A 190 10.71 -4.39 -0.16
CA TRP A 190 11.81 -4.63 0.76
C TRP A 190 11.28 -4.78 2.19
N ASN A 191 12.12 -5.29 3.08
CA ASN A 191 11.84 -5.32 4.51
C ASN A 191 12.68 -4.25 5.21
N ALA A 192 12.08 -3.53 6.15
CA ALA A 192 12.80 -2.63 7.04
C ALA A 192 12.07 -2.52 8.38
N THR A 193 12.85 -2.37 9.44
CA THR A 193 12.34 -2.24 10.81
C THR A 193 11.77 -0.85 11.04
N LEU A 194 10.56 -0.79 11.61
CA LEU A 194 9.95 0.45 12.07
C LEU A 194 10.70 1.00 13.30
N PRO A 195 10.76 2.32 13.51
CA PRO A 195 11.33 2.89 14.72
C PRO A 195 10.65 2.34 15.98
N ALA A 196 11.45 2.01 16.99
CA ALA A 196 10.96 1.63 18.31
C ALA A 196 10.53 2.87 19.12
N GLY A 197 9.68 2.66 20.12
CA GLY A 197 9.20 3.71 21.03
C GLY A 197 8.12 4.63 20.44
N LYS A 198 7.61 4.35 19.24
CA LYS A 198 6.51 5.12 18.63
C LYS A 198 5.16 4.65 19.16
N SER A 199 4.22 5.57 19.34
CA SER A 199 2.86 5.27 19.79
C SER A 199 1.87 6.26 19.19
N GLY A 200 0.68 5.79 18.82
CA GLY A 200 -0.36 6.67 18.28
C GLY A 200 -0.06 7.21 16.88
N ARG A 201 -0.71 8.32 16.54
CA ARG A 201 -0.67 8.92 15.19
C ARG A 201 0.70 9.47 14.81
N HIS A 202 1.21 9.01 13.69
CA HIS A 202 2.43 9.49 13.07
C HIS A 202 2.26 9.58 11.55
N LEU A 203 3.26 10.18 10.90
CA LEU A 203 3.36 10.21 9.45
C LEU A 203 4.73 9.66 9.04
N VAL A 204 4.71 8.70 8.11
CA VAL A 204 5.91 8.24 7.41
C VAL A 204 6.06 9.07 6.14
N TYR A 205 7.22 9.70 5.98
CA TYR A 205 7.53 10.53 4.83
C TYR A 205 8.57 9.82 3.96
N SER A 206 8.19 9.47 2.73
CA SER A 206 9.07 8.77 1.80
C SER A 206 9.63 9.72 0.74
N VAL A 207 10.93 9.60 0.48
CA VAL A 207 11.63 10.34 -0.59
C VAL A 207 12.31 9.34 -1.52
N TRP A 208 11.84 9.25 -2.76
CA TRP A 208 12.52 8.46 -3.81
C TRP A 208 13.36 9.37 -4.68
N THR A 209 14.68 9.25 -4.54
CA THR A 209 15.66 10.00 -5.32
C THR A 209 16.16 9.13 -6.46
N ARG A 210 15.85 9.52 -7.70
CA ARG A 210 16.35 8.82 -8.89
C ARG A 210 17.86 9.00 -9.02
N SER A 211 18.55 7.96 -9.51
CA SER A 211 19.98 8.03 -9.82
C SER A 211 20.27 8.33 -11.30
N ASP A 212 19.24 8.33 -12.14
CA ASP A 212 19.29 8.56 -13.58
C ASP A 212 18.68 9.92 -14.00
N SER A 213 18.23 10.75 -13.04
CA SER A 213 17.57 12.03 -13.26
C SER A 213 17.63 12.91 -11.99
N ALA A 214 17.36 14.20 -12.14
CA ALA A 214 17.10 15.10 -11.01
C ALA A 214 15.67 14.93 -10.43
N GLU A 215 14.82 14.10 -11.02
CA GLU A 215 13.46 13.93 -10.53
C GLU A 215 13.43 13.20 -9.17
N THR A 216 12.60 13.69 -8.25
CA THR A 216 12.44 13.13 -6.89
C THR A 216 10.96 13.07 -6.52
N PHE A 217 10.53 11.98 -5.90
CA PHE A 217 9.15 11.74 -5.47
C PHE A 217 9.03 11.86 -3.96
N TYR A 218 7.90 12.40 -3.51
CA TYR A 218 7.62 12.67 -2.10
C TYR A 218 6.24 12.12 -1.75
N ASN A 219 6.12 11.29 -0.72
CA ASN A 219 4.82 10.85 -0.25
C ASN A 219 4.70 10.93 1.26
N CYS A 220 3.48 11.18 1.72
CA CYS A 220 3.07 11.06 3.11
C CYS A 220 2.18 9.83 3.25
N SER A 221 2.51 8.94 4.19
CA SER A 221 1.67 7.83 4.63
C SER A 221 1.27 8.06 6.09
N ASP A 222 -0.02 8.24 6.35
CA ASP A 222 -0.54 8.33 7.71
C ASP A 222 -0.52 6.95 8.37
N VAL A 223 0.04 6.87 9.57
CA VAL A 223 0.17 5.63 10.33
C VAL A 223 -0.30 5.79 11.78
N ASP A 224 -0.70 4.68 12.39
CA ASP A 224 -1.01 4.60 13.82
C ASP A 224 -0.17 3.50 14.45
N PHE A 225 0.58 3.82 15.51
CA PHE A 225 1.36 2.84 16.26
C PHE A 225 0.54 2.34 17.45
N ASP A 226 -0.38 1.42 17.17
CA ASP A 226 -1.35 0.85 18.09
C ASP A 226 -1.28 -0.68 18.19
N GLY A 227 -0.25 -1.28 17.58
CA GLY A 227 -0.04 -2.73 17.58
C GLY A 227 -0.53 -3.44 16.31
N GLY A 228 -0.98 -2.69 15.30
CA GLY A 228 -1.31 -3.26 13.99
C GLY A 228 -0.11 -3.84 13.22
N ASN A 229 -0.41 -4.51 12.10
CA ASN A 229 0.54 -5.21 11.25
C ASN A 229 0.39 -4.84 9.76
N GLY A 230 -0.13 -3.65 9.47
CA GLY A 230 -0.31 -3.11 8.13
C GLY A 230 -1.77 -3.00 7.67
N GLU A 231 -2.73 -3.18 8.58
CA GLU A 231 -4.14 -2.97 8.33
C GLU A 231 -4.39 -1.51 7.96
N VAL A 232 -5.33 -1.26 7.05
CA VAL A 232 -5.68 0.10 6.64
C VAL A 232 -7.12 0.38 7.03
N THR A 233 -7.34 1.47 7.78
CA THR A 233 -8.69 1.98 8.07
C THR A 233 -8.94 3.32 7.39
N GLY A 234 -10.21 3.72 7.29
CA GLY A 234 -10.62 4.96 6.65
C GLY A 234 -10.67 4.90 5.11
N VAL A 235 -10.56 3.72 4.49
CA VAL A 235 -10.81 3.50 3.05
C VAL A 235 -12.14 2.76 2.90
N GLY A 236 -13.06 3.29 2.10
CA GLY A 236 -14.43 2.79 1.97
C GLY A 236 -15.36 3.50 2.96
N GLY A 237 -16.43 4.13 2.45
CA GLY A 237 -17.27 5.08 3.18
C GLY A 237 -18.07 4.55 4.36
N GLY A 238 -17.41 4.36 5.49
CA GLY A 238 -18.00 4.45 6.82
C GLY A 238 -17.52 5.74 7.47
N SER A 239 -18.42 6.69 7.68
CA SER A 239 -18.17 7.88 8.50
C SER A 239 -18.00 7.47 9.96
N GLY A 240 -16.98 8.02 10.61
CA GLY A 240 -16.58 7.90 12.02
C GLY A 240 -17.47 7.07 12.97
N GLY A 241 -16.90 5.96 13.44
CA GLY A 241 -17.45 5.12 14.50
C GLY A 241 -16.84 3.72 14.49
N ASP A 242 -15.64 3.60 15.09
CA ASP A 242 -14.97 2.35 15.52
C ASP A 242 -14.36 1.41 14.44
N PRO A 243 -13.22 0.74 14.74
CA PRO A 243 -12.38 0.03 13.78
C PRO A 243 -12.83 -1.42 13.62
N THR A 244 -12.89 -1.95 12.39
CA THR A 244 -12.88 -3.41 12.19
C THR A 244 -12.10 -3.80 10.94
N THR A 245 -10.77 -3.69 11.00
CA THR A 245 -9.97 -4.92 10.93
C THR A 245 -9.37 -5.07 12.33
N PRO A 246 -9.77 -6.07 13.14
CA PRO A 246 -9.10 -6.28 14.40
C PRO A 246 -7.65 -6.67 14.12
N THR A 247 -6.73 -5.89 14.66
CA THR A 247 -5.39 -6.35 15.02
C THR A 247 -5.51 -7.70 15.70
N THR A 248 -4.76 -8.68 15.22
CA THR A 248 -4.40 -9.91 15.93
C THR A 248 -3.63 -9.53 17.20
N THR A 249 -4.34 -9.14 18.24
CA THR A 249 -3.89 -9.49 19.60
C THR A 249 -4.27 -10.96 19.75
N PRO A 250 -3.41 -11.86 20.29
CA PRO A 250 -3.89 -13.10 20.88
C PRO A 250 -4.89 -12.75 21.99
N GLN A 251 -6.16 -12.60 21.64
CA GLN A 251 -7.23 -12.57 22.62
C GLN A 251 -7.45 -14.02 23.02
N THR A 252 -7.18 -14.31 24.29
CA THR A 252 -7.49 -15.60 24.90
C THR A 252 -8.95 -15.93 24.61
N PRO A 253 -9.25 -16.96 23.82
CA PRO A 253 -10.63 -17.32 23.51
C PRO A 253 -11.37 -17.68 24.80
N PRO A 254 -12.70 -17.49 24.88
CA PRO A 254 -13.51 -18.19 25.87
C PRO A 254 -13.40 -19.69 25.56
N GLY A 255 -12.56 -20.33 26.35
CA GLY A 255 -12.17 -21.73 26.35
C GLY A 255 -11.37 -21.94 27.63
N ASP A 256 -11.12 -23.18 28.02
CA ASP A 256 -10.33 -23.55 29.19
C ASP A 256 -8.85 -23.08 29.18
N GLY A 257 -8.49 -22.15 28.28
CA GLY A 257 -7.13 -21.62 28.08
C GLY A 257 -6.19 -22.62 27.40
N HIS A 258 -6.68 -23.81 27.07
CA HIS A 258 -5.86 -24.89 26.54
C HIS A 258 -5.89 -24.95 25.02
N CYS A 259 -7.01 -24.64 24.36
CA CYS A 259 -7.11 -24.58 22.90
C CYS A 259 -7.17 -23.12 22.43
N MET A 260 -6.23 -22.73 21.57
CA MET A 260 -6.21 -21.41 20.94
C MET A 260 -6.35 -21.53 19.43
N ALA A 261 -7.09 -20.61 18.80
CA ALA A 261 -7.25 -20.57 17.36
C ALA A 261 -6.95 -19.16 16.81
N ILE A 262 -6.19 -19.09 15.72
CA ILE A 262 -5.92 -17.84 14.99
C ILE A 262 -6.53 -17.94 13.60
N TYR A 263 -7.35 -16.96 13.24
CA TYR A 263 -7.97 -16.82 11.93
C TYR A 263 -7.27 -15.73 11.12
N LYS A 264 -6.98 -15.99 9.85
CA LYS A 264 -6.48 -14.97 8.91
C LYS A 264 -7.11 -15.10 7.53
N ILE A 265 -7.25 -13.99 6.83
CA ILE A 265 -7.59 -13.96 5.40
C ILE A 265 -6.29 -13.90 4.61
N THR A 266 -6.09 -14.84 3.70
CA THR A 266 -4.85 -14.95 2.91
C THR A 266 -4.99 -14.38 1.50
N SER A 267 -6.21 -14.34 0.95
CA SER A 267 -6.49 -13.79 -0.37
C SER A 267 -7.95 -13.35 -0.47
N VAL A 268 -8.23 -12.36 -1.32
CA VAL A 268 -9.57 -11.82 -1.57
C VAL A 268 -9.74 -11.62 -3.07
N TRP A 269 -10.92 -11.96 -3.59
CA TRP A 269 -11.33 -11.68 -4.97
C TRP A 269 -12.78 -11.20 -5.01
N GLN A 270 -13.26 -10.81 -6.19
CA GLN A 270 -14.64 -10.38 -6.34
C GLN A 270 -15.60 -11.51 -5.94
N GLY A 271 -16.37 -11.27 -4.88
CA GLY A 271 -17.40 -12.21 -4.39
C GLY A 271 -16.88 -13.35 -3.51
N GLY A 272 -15.58 -13.41 -3.20
CA GLY A 272 -15.04 -14.45 -2.31
C GLY A 272 -13.71 -14.12 -1.67
N PHE A 273 -13.33 -14.92 -0.68
CA PHE A 273 -12.02 -14.84 -0.04
C PHE A 273 -11.52 -16.22 0.37
N GLN A 274 -10.21 -16.31 0.58
CA GLN A 274 -9.55 -17.45 1.18
C GLN A 274 -9.14 -17.12 2.62
N GLY A 275 -9.51 -17.99 3.55
CA GLY A 275 -9.10 -17.91 4.94
C GLY A 275 -8.28 -19.13 5.37
N GLU A 276 -7.58 -18.95 6.46
CA GLU A 276 -6.75 -19.95 7.11
C GLU A 276 -6.94 -19.86 8.62
N VAL A 277 -7.02 -21.01 9.29
CA VAL A 277 -7.14 -21.10 10.74
C VAL A 277 -6.03 -21.99 11.28
N GLU A 278 -5.26 -21.47 12.22
CA GLU A 278 -4.26 -22.22 12.99
C GLU A 278 -4.86 -22.60 14.35
N ILE A 279 -4.78 -23.88 14.71
CA ILE A 279 -5.21 -24.44 15.99
C ILE A 279 -3.97 -24.80 16.79
N MET A 280 -3.86 -24.30 18.02
CA MET A 280 -2.74 -24.50 18.93
C MET A 280 -3.19 -25.23 20.19
N ASN A 281 -2.35 -26.16 20.64
CA ASN A 281 -2.53 -26.89 21.89
C ASN A 281 -1.61 -26.32 22.98
N HIS A 282 -2.15 -25.53 23.89
CA HIS A 282 -1.49 -25.05 25.11
C HIS A 282 -1.86 -25.87 26.35
N SER A 283 -2.33 -27.10 26.17
CA SER A 283 -2.54 -28.05 27.25
C SER A 283 -1.27 -28.87 27.50
N ALA A 284 -1.19 -29.48 28.70
CA ALA A 284 -0.10 -30.39 29.03
C ALA A 284 -0.21 -31.78 28.34
N SER A 285 -1.30 -32.06 27.62
CA SER A 285 -1.57 -33.36 26.97
C SER A 285 -1.70 -33.21 25.46
N ALA A 286 -1.39 -34.26 24.70
CA ALA A 286 -1.63 -34.24 23.26
C ALA A 286 -3.13 -34.28 22.96
N TYR A 287 -3.57 -33.50 21.97
CA TYR A 287 -4.92 -33.61 21.41
C TYR A 287 -5.03 -34.86 20.55
N ASN A 288 -6.22 -35.47 20.51
CA ASN A 288 -6.56 -36.59 19.63
C ASN A 288 -7.75 -36.26 18.73
N GLY A 289 -7.77 -35.01 18.25
CA GLY A 289 -8.84 -34.40 17.51
C GLY A 289 -9.01 -32.94 17.91
N TRP A 290 -9.53 -32.14 16.99
CA TRP A 290 -9.88 -30.75 17.27
C TRP A 290 -11.15 -30.38 16.50
N THR A 291 -11.90 -29.43 17.04
CA THR A 291 -13.05 -28.80 16.38
C THR A 291 -12.89 -27.30 16.50
N ALA A 292 -12.87 -26.60 15.37
CA ALA A 292 -12.95 -25.15 15.27
C ALA A 292 -14.39 -24.73 15.00
N ARG A 293 -14.87 -23.71 15.72
CA ARG A 293 -16.21 -23.16 15.55
C ARG A 293 -16.18 -21.65 15.50
N TRP A 294 -16.97 -21.06 14.61
CA TRP A 294 -17.22 -19.63 14.59
C TRP A 294 -18.52 -19.29 13.88
N ASN A 295 -18.98 -18.04 14.05
CA ASN A 295 -20.13 -17.53 13.32
C ASN A 295 -19.74 -16.34 12.45
N PHE A 296 -20.14 -16.36 11.18
CA PHE A 296 -19.95 -15.26 10.25
C PHE A 296 -21.02 -14.18 10.43
N ALA A 297 -20.59 -12.99 10.85
CA ALA A 297 -21.50 -11.90 11.23
C ALA A 297 -22.23 -11.23 10.05
N ASN A 298 -21.76 -11.41 8.81
CA ASN A 298 -22.24 -10.65 7.65
C ASN A 298 -22.78 -11.52 6.52
N GLY A 299 -23.16 -12.77 6.83
CA GLY A 299 -23.77 -13.68 5.86
C GLY A 299 -22.77 -14.36 4.92
N GLN A 300 -21.48 -14.34 5.25
CA GLN A 300 -20.48 -15.17 4.58
C GLN A 300 -20.83 -16.65 4.76
N THR A 301 -20.53 -17.45 3.76
CA THR A 301 -20.72 -18.90 3.76
C THR A 301 -19.47 -19.60 3.29
N VAL A 302 -19.02 -20.61 4.03
CA VAL A 302 -17.89 -21.46 3.61
C VAL A 302 -18.28 -22.24 2.36
N THR A 303 -17.47 -22.15 1.32
CA THR A 303 -17.67 -22.84 0.03
C THR A 303 -16.80 -24.08 -0.11
N ASN A 304 -15.57 -24.06 0.38
CA ASN A 304 -14.67 -25.20 0.33
C ASN A 304 -13.73 -25.20 1.55
N VAL A 305 -13.29 -26.38 2.01
CA VAL A 305 -12.33 -26.55 3.11
C VAL A 305 -11.29 -27.59 2.71
N TRP A 306 -10.04 -27.40 3.12
CA TRP A 306 -8.98 -28.41 3.04
C TRP A 306 -8.28 -28.55 4.39
N ASN A 307 -7.66 -29.73 4.62
CA ASN A 307 -7.06 -30.12 5.90
C ASN A 307 -8.07 -30.09 7.08
N GLY A 308 -9.36 -30.23 6.80
CA GLY A 308 -10.43 -30.28 7.79
C GLY A 308 -11.73 -30.79 7.18
N VAL A 309 -12.64 -31.26 8.03
CA VAL A 309 -13.98 -31.74 7.65
C VAL A 309 -15.00 -30.64 7.94
N ASN A 310 -15.62 -30.11 6.88
CA ASN A 310 -16.63 -29.07 6.98
C ASN A 310 -17.99 -29.65 7.40
N SER A 311 -18.61 -29.09 8.43
CA SER A 311 -19.98 -29.42 8.87
C SER A 311 -20.83 -28.16 9.10
N SER A 312 -20.48 -27.08 8.40
CA SER A 312 -21.08 -25.75 8.53
C SER A 312 -22.50 -25.67 7.96
N SER A 313 -23.31 -24.78 8.52
CA SER A 313 -24.66 -24.46 8.06
C SER A 313 -24.85 -22.94 8.03
N GLY A 314 -24.97 -22.37 6.82
CA GLY A 314 -25.07 -20.93 6.64
C GLY A 314 -23.88 -20.18 7.26
N PRO A 315 -24.11 -19.21 8.16
CA PRO A 315 -23.04 -18.48 8.84
C PRO A 315 -22.41 -19.26 10.01
N ASP A 316 -23.01 -20.35 10.49
CA ASP A 316 -22.44 -21.18 11.56
C ASP A 316 -21.42 -22.15 10.98
N VAL A 317 -20.15 -21.92 11.32
CA VAL A 317 -19.02 -22.66 10.76
C VAL A 317 -18.46 -23.64 11.77
N VAL A 318 -18.36 -24.89 11.35
CA VAL A 318 -17.84 -25.99 12.16
C VAL A 318 -16.88 -26.82 11.32
N VAL A 319 -15.60 -26.78 11.66
CA VAL A 319 -14.55 -27.56 10.99
C VAL A 319 -13.88 -28.49 11.99
N LYS A 320 -13.79 -29.78 11.65
CA LYS A 320 -13.12 -30.80 12.47
C LYS A 320 -11.81 -31.25 11.84
N SER A 321 -10.92 -31.80 12.66
CA SER A 321 -9.72 -32.48 12.19
C SER A 321 -10.03 -33.60 11.19
N VAL A 322 -9.11 -33.82 10.25
CA VAL A 322 -9.00 -35.06 9.48
C VAL A 322 -8.04 -36.02 10.19
N ASP A 323 -8.09 -37.32 9.88
CA ASP A 323 -7.38 -38.36 10.64
C ASP A 323 -5.89 -38.08 10.84
N TRP A 324 -5.21 -37.52 9.82
CA TRP A 324 -3.77 -37.30 9.86
C TRP A 324 -3.34 -36.03 10.64
N ASN A 325 -4.25 -35.10 10.93
CA ASN A 325 -3.94 -33.84 11.64
C ASN A 325 -4.73 -33.64 12.94
N GLY A 326 -5.42 -34.67 13.44
CA GLY A 326 -6.10 -34.61 14.72
C GLY A 326 -5.15 -34.59 15.92
N ALA A 327 -3.97 -35.21 15.78
CA ALA A 327 -2.97 -35.25 16.83
C ALA A 327 -2.16 -33.93 16.87
N ILE A 328 -2.24 -33.21 17.99
CA ILE A 328 -1.44 -32.00 18.23
C ILE A 328 -0.68 -32.19 19.56
N PRO A 329 0.66 -32.27 19.58
CA PRO A 329 1.42 -32.37 20.83
C PRO A 329 1.25 -31.08 21.68
N PRO A 330 1.58 -31.11 22.97
CA PRO A 330 1.70 -29.90 23.77
C PRO A 330 2.58 -28.85 23.08
N GLU A 331 2.13 -27.59 23.09
CA GLU A 331 2.70 -26.44 22.38
C GLU A 331 2.82 -26.60 20.85
N GLY A 332 2.17 -27.62 20.28
CA GLY A 332 2.07 -27.82 18.84
C GLY A 332 0.94 -27.03 18.21
N SER A 333 1.00 -26.92 16.88
CA SER A 333 -0.10 -26.34 16.08
C SER A 333 -0.34 -27.09 14.77
N VAL A 334 -1.55 -26.93 14.24
CA VAL A 334 -1.94 -27.39 12.90
C VAL A 334 -2.78 -26.33 12.21
N THR A 335 -2.80 -26.37 10.88
CA THR A 335 -3.46 -25.36 10.07
C THR A 335 -4.42 -26.01 9.07
N PHE A 336 -5.61 -25.43 8.96
CA PHE A 336 -6.54 -25.73 7.87
C PHE A 336 -6.94 -24.46 7.13
N GLY A 337 -7.38 -24.61 5.88
CA GLY A 337 -7.79 -23.49 5.05
C GLY A 337 -9.17 -23.70 4.45
N PHE A 338 -9.75 -22.60 4.00
CA PHE A 338 -11.07 -22.60 3.40
C PHE A 338 -11.24 -21.43 2.43
N THR A 339 -12.24 -21.55 1.56
CA THR A 339 -12.78 -20.44 0.79
C THR A 339 -14.18 -20.10 1.27
N ALA A 340 -14.58 -18.84 1.21
CA ALA A 340 -15.91 -18.39 1.58
C ALA A 340 -16.42 -17.26 0.68
N SER A 341 -17.74 -17.10 0.63
CA SER A 341 -18.38 -15.99 -0.07
C SER A 341 -18.08 -14.66 0.63
N LEU A 342 -17.93 -13.59 -0.16
CA LEU A 342 -17.65 -12.25 0.34
C LEU A 342 -18.82 -11.30 0.03
N PRO A 343 -19.70 -11.04 1.01
CA PRO A 343 -20.70 -9.98 0.94
C PRO A 343 -20.06 -8.60 1.12
N ALA A 344 -20.86 -7.54 1.03
CA ALA A 344 -20.36 -6.16 1.10
C ALA A 344 -19.65 -5.82 2.43
N ALA A 345 -19.93 -6.56 3.50
CA ALA A 345 -19.26 -6.47 4.80
C ALA A 345 -18.59 -7.82 5.14
N ASN A 346 -17.44 -7.79 5.81
CA ASN A 346 -16.69 -9.00 6.16
C ASN A 346 -15.98 -8.88 7.52
N SER A 347 -16.76 -8.85 8.60
CA SER A 347 -16.23 -8.85 9.96
C SER A 347 -15.52 -10.17 10.25
N LEU A 348 -14.32 -10.09 10.80
CA LEU A 348 -13.57 -11.28 11.20
C LEU A 348 -14.26 -11.95 12.39
N PRO A 349 -14.49 -13.27 12.34
CA PRO A 349 -15.14 -13.98 13.41
C PRO A 349 -14.14 -14.35 14.51
N MET A 350 -14.63 -14.51 15.73
CA MET A 350 -13.85 -15.17 16.80
C MET A 350 -13.97 -16.69 16.61
N VAL A 351 -12.83 -17.37 16.50
CA VAL A 351 -12.79 -18.82 16.43
C VAL A 351 -12.60 -19.40 17.82
N THR A 352 -13.54 -20.25 18.23
CA THR A 352 -13.36 -21.12 19.40
C THR A 352 -12.86 -22.47 18.94
N CYS A 353 -12.09 -23.15 19.79
CA CYS A 353 -11.69 -24.51 19.51
C CYS A 353 -11.74 -25.41 20.74
N THR A 354 -11.94 -26.70 20.51
CA THR A 354 -12.01 -27.73 21.55
C THR A 354 -11.33 -29.00 21.08
N SER A 355 -10.70 -29.74 21.99
CA SER A 355 -10.31 -31.14 21.78
C SER A 355 -11.35 -32.07 22.45
N PRO A 356 -11.66 -33.25 21.87
CA PRO A 356 -12.57 -34.25 22.47
C PRO A 356 -12.11 -34.85 23.80
#